data_AF-A0A975XXF0-F1
#
_entry.id   AF-A0A975XXF0-F1
#
_cell.length_a   1.000
_cell.length_b   1.000
_cell.length_c   1.000
_cell.angle_alpha   90.00
_cell.angle_beta   90.00
_cell.angle_gamma   90.00
#
_symmetry.space_group_name_H-M   'P 1'
#
loop_
_entity.id
_entity.type
_entity.pdbx_description
1 polymer ?
#
loop_
_entity_poly.entity_id
_entity_poly.type
_entity_poly.pdbx_seq_one_letter_code
_entity_poly.pdbx_strand_id
1 'polypeptide(L)'
;MSDSSAPKRLGPAVHPVTVRLRRSPEFRSGLFALTFSPVALVLMGSSMDDIAARTATGLPLASVEGMIGMALGAVLLTLIAVNCDLSSSGLFVAAACSVPIGLLQWRGLLSIPGLFTIPVSREDLATPAVWSLHPLITTTILTGSAFAVWLTHRAGRSGKLRRSLSSKERPSMHQWIRALVATCVVPMTVLVFFVLIHMAPADATRVAAQGMSGLLVGHQTDVAFAIFCAVTLGLVALTARWSLFGPQLAGWALMTLPAYLFLPVWATLSGRVVAPGDTTTTQVSLAAPIIALLGMVLGSSTLGVHWARRKWLPVDEDPAEDAPAPPFESEEEAVFVGEAPPQGAPVGEVIAVAEDGGEPS
;
A
#
# COMPACT_ATOMS: atom_id res chain seq x y z
N MET A 1 35.67 -64.50 30.19
CA MET A 1 36.31 -63.22 30.56
C MET A 1 36.18 -62.31 29.36
N SER A 2 35.39 -61.26 29.50
CA SER A 2 34.87 -60.42 28.42
C SER A 2 35.82 -59.28 28.11
N ASP A 3 36.29 -59.19 26.87
CA ASP A 3 37.02 -58.04 26.34
C ASP A 3 36.08 -56.84 26.19
N SER A 4 36.46 -55.73 26.82
CA SER A 4 35.76 -54.45 26.79
C SER A 4 36.57 -53.47 25.95
N SER A 5 36.18 -53.31 24.68
CA SER A 5 36.70 -52.25 23.80
C SER A 5 35.89 -50.97 23.99
N ALA A 6 36.47 -50.00 24.69
CA ALA A 6 35.89 -48.68 24.93
C ALA A 6 35.78 -47.84 23.63
N PRO A 7 34.70 -47.07 23.42
CA PRO A 7 34.58 -46.19 22.26
C PRO A 7 35.37 -44.88 22.44
N LYS A 8 36.02 -44.50 21.34
CA LYS A 8 36.81 -43.29 21.11
C LYS A 8 35.96 -42.03 21.37
N ARG A 9 36.33 -41.21 22.35
CA ARG A 9 35.68 -39.91 22.63
C ARG A 9 35.83 -38.98 21.42
N LEU A 10 34.73 -38.69 20.72
CA LEU A 10 34.66 -37.54 19.82
C LEU A 10 34.73 -36.26 20.66
N GLY A 11 35.67 -35.38 20.33
CA GLY A 11 35.74 -34.03 20.90
C GLY A 11 34.49 -33.21 20.55
N PRO A 12 34.19 -32.16 21.31
CA PRO A 12 33.00 -31.34 21.07
C PRO A 12 33.12 -30.67 19.70
N ALA A 13 32.16 -30.96 18.82
CA ALA A 13 31.99 -30.26 17.57
C ALA A 13 31.74 -28.77 17.87
N VAL A 14 32.74 -27.94 17.57
CA VAL A 14 32.58 -26.49 17.57
C VAL A 14 31.71 -26.15 16.36
N HIS A 15 30.40 -26.06 16.58
CA HIS A 15 29.53 -25.46 15.59
C HIS A 15 29.93 -23.98 15.45
N PRO A 16 30.32 -23.51 14.25
CA PRO A 16 30.50 -22.09 14.05
C PRO A 16 29.15 -21.44 14.26
N VAL A 17 29.00 -20.70 15.37
CA VAL A 17 27.88 -19.79 15.56
C VAL A 17 28.10 -18.65 14.58
N THR A 18 27.72 -18.87 13.32
CA THR A 18 27.50 -17.78 12.38
C THR A 18 26.30 -17.03 12.91
N VAL A 19 26.56 -15.98 13.69
CA VAL A 19 25.58 -14.94 14.01
C VAL A 19 25.27 -14.23 12.69
N ARG A 20 24.44 -14.83 11.83
CA ARG A 20 23.68 -14.07 10.86
C ARG A 20 22.81 -13.17 11.71
N LEU A 21 23.17 -11.89 11.81
CA LEU A 21 22.28 -10.83 12.27
C LEU A 21 21.04 -10.84 11.37
N ARG A 22 20.09 -11.71 11.68
CA ARG A 22 18.78 -11.79 11.04
C ARG A 22 18.07 -10.52 11.49
N ARG A 23 18.33 -9.40 10.80
CA ARG A 23 17.69 -8.10 11.08
C ARG A 23 16.20 -8.36 11.25
N SER A 24 15.63 -7.87 12.35
CA SER A 24 14.23 -8.11 12.65
C SER A 24 13.36 -7.64 11.48
N PRO A 25 12.28 -8.35 11.14
CA PRO A 25 11.38 -7.94 10.06
C PRO A 25 10.83 -6.51 10.26
N GLU A 26 10.72 -6.09 11.52
CA GLU A 26 10.34 -4.73 11.90
C GLU A 26 11.37 -3.69 11.44
N PHE A 27 12.67 -3.96 11.60
CA PHE A 27 13.74 -3.08 11.16
C PHE A 27 13.80 -2.98 9.63
N ARG A 28 13.64 -4.11 8.92
CA ARG A 28 13.65 -4.10 7.45
C ARG A 28 12.48 -3.31 6.86
N SER A 29 11.27 -3.52 7.38
CA SER A 29 10.07 -2.79 6.93
C SER A 29 10.17 -1.30 7.29
N GLY A 30 10.64 -0.99 8.50
CA GLY A 30 10.85 0.40 8.94
C GLY A 30 11.90 1.14 8.13
N LEU A 31 13.04 0.52 7.82
CA LEU A 31 14.11 1.14 7.00
C LEU A 31 13.67 1.40 5.56
N PHE A 32 12.93 0.44 4.97
CA PHE A 32 12.33 0.64 3.65
C PHE A 32 11.37 1.83 3.67
N ALA A 33 10.46 1.88 4.63
CA ALA A 33 9.54 3.00 4.76
C ALA A 33 10.25 4.33 5.03
N LEU A 34 11.33 4.35 5.82
CA LEU A 34 12.10 5.57 6.07
C LEU A 34 12.69 6.16 4.79
N THR A 35 13.03 5.31 3.83
CA THR A 35 13.59 5.72 2.53
C THR A 35 12.50 6.23 1.58
N PHE A 36 11.39 5.48 1.47
CA PHE A 36 10.37 5.75 0.45
C PHE A 36 9.23 6.65 0.93
N SER A 37 8.91 6.71 2.23
CA SER A 37 7.82 7.55 2.74
C SER A 37 8.06 9.03 2.46
N PRO A 38 9.28 9.57 2.68
CA PRO A 38 9.53 10.97 2.36
C PRO A 38 9.30 11.29 0.89
N VAL A 39 9.81 10.43 0.00
CA VAL A 39 9.63 10.57 -1.44
C VAL A 39 8.15 10.51 -1.81
N ALA A 40 7.41 9.52 -1.30
CA ALA A 40 5.99 9.35 -1.58
C ALA A 40 5.15 10.57 -1.14
N LEU A 41 5.39 11.07 0.08
CA LEU A 41 4.62 12.17 0.67
C LEU A 41 4.94 13.52 0.01
N VAL A 42 6.22 13.78 -0.28
CA VAL A 42 6.63 15.00 -0.99
C VAL A 42 6.10 14.97 -2.41
N LEU A 43 6.22 13.84 -3.11
CA LEU A 43 5.71 13.69 -4.47
C LEU A 43 4.18 13.87 -4.51
N MET A 44 3.44 13.22 -3.61
CA MET A 44 1.99 13.38 -3.52
C MET A 44 1.56 14.83 -3.26
N GLY A 45 2.16 15.52 -2.27
CA GLY A 45 1.78 16.88 -1.94
C GLY A 45 2.14 17.88 -3.04
N SER A 46 3.39 17.87 -3.52
CA SER A 46 3.84 18.78 -4.58
C SER A 46 3.07 18.58 -5.89
N SER A 47 2.73 17.34 -6.23
CA SER A 47 1.93 17.04 -7.43
C SER A 47 0.48 17.50 -7.29
N MET A 48 -0.08 17.39 -6.09
CA MET A 48 -1.39 17.97 -5.78
C MET A 48 -1.35 19.50 -5.84
N ASP A 49 -0.28 20.13 -5.34
CA ASP A 49 -0.10 21.58 -5.39
C ASP A 49 -0.01 22.09 -6.84
N ASP A 50 0.63 21.33 -7.75
CA ASP A 50 0.65 21.66 -9.18
C ASP A 50 -0.75 21.62 -9.81
N ILE A 51 -1.54 20.58 -9.52
CA ILE A 51 -2.94 20.50 -10.00
C ILE A 51 -3.75 21.67 -9.43
N ALA A 52 -3.61 21.97 -8.14
CA ALA A 52 -4.30 23.07 -7.49
C ALA A 52 -3.93 24.43 -8.09
N ALA A 53 -2.63 24.67 -8.36
CA ALA A 53 -2.11 25.88 -8.99
C ALA A 53 -2.72 26.12 -10.38
N ARG A 54 -2.72 25.07 -11.22
CA ARG A 54 -3.28 25.12 -12.57
C ARG A 54 -4.80 25.33 -12.51
N THR A 55 -5.47 24.63 -11.61
CA THR A 55 -6.91 24.77 -11.42
C THR A 55 -7.27 26.20 -10.98
N ALA A 56 -6.52 26.79 -10.04
CA ALA A 56 -6.76 28.15 -9.56
C ALA A 56 -6.55 29.21 -10.66
N THR A 57 -5.63 28.97 -11.60
CA THR A 57 -5.35 29.88 -12.72
C THR A 57 -6.31 29.69 -13.91
N GLY A 58 -7.33 28.85 -13.77
CA GLY A 58 -8.32 28.61 -14.82
C GLY A 58 -7.83 27.68 -15.93
N LEU A 59 -6.78 26.90 -15.68
CA LEU A 59 -6.37 25.78 -16.54
C LEU A 59 -7.18 24.52 -16.19
N PRO A 60 -7.36 23.58 -17.14
CA PRO A 60 -8.09 22.35 -16.88
C PRO A 60 -7.45 21.54 -15.73
N LEU A 61 -8.29 20.88 -14.92
CA LEU A 61 -7.88 20.09 -13.74
C LEU A 61 -6.91 18.93 -14.07
N ALA A 62 -6.76 18.58 -15.34
CA ALA A 62 -5.91 17.50 -15.81
C ALA A 62 -4.47 17.97 -16.04
N SER A 63 -3.72 18.25 -14.96
CA SER A 63 -2.26 18.35 -15.06
C SER A 63 -1.68 16.95 -15.23
N VAL A 64 -1.07 16.63 -16.37
CA VAL A 64 -0.47 15.30 -16.61
C VAL A 64 0.65 15.03 -15.61
N GLU A 65 1.50 16.02 -15.32
CA GLU A 65 2.62 15.90 -14.39
C GLU A 65 2.13 15.69 -12.95
N GLY A 66 1.19 16.53 -12.50
CA GLY A 66 0.59 16.40 -11.18
C GLY A 66 -0.18 15.09 -11.01
N MET A 67 -0.93 14.66 -12.03
CA MET A 67 -1.62 13.37 -11.99
C MET A 67 -0.62 12.21 -11.86
N ILE A 68 0.37 12.14 -12.75
CA ILE A 68 1.39 11.07 -12.72
C ILE A 68 2.13 11.07 -11.37
N GLY A 69 2.51 12.23 -10.86
CA GLY A 69 3.21 12.33 -9.58
C GLY A 69 2.35 11.85 -8.39
N MET A 70 1.07 12.21 -8.34
CA MET A 70 0.15 11.66 -7.33
C MET A 70 0.00 10.14 -7.44
N ALA A 71 -0.12 9.60 -8.66
CA ALA A 71 -0.23 8.16 -8.89
C ALA A 71 1.05 7.42 -8.48
N LEU A 72 2.23 7.93 -8.82
CA LEU A 72 3.52 7.37 -8.41
C LEU A 72 3.68 7.41 -6.88
N GLY A 73 3.28 8.50 -6.23
CA GLY A 73 3.29 8.60 -4.78
C GLY A 73 2.34 7.60 -4.11
N ALA A 74 1.14 7.39 -4.69
CA ALA A 74 0.20 6.36 -4.24
C ALA A 74 0.76 4.94 -4.41
N VAL A 75 1.48 4.66 -5.51
CA VAL A 75 2.16 3.38 -5.74
C VAL A 75 3.25 3.16 -4.70
N LEU A 76 4.10 4.16 -4.43
CA LEU A 76 5.13 4.06 -3.39
C LEU A 76 4.50 3.82 -2.01
N LEU A 77 3.42 4.53 -1.68
CA LEU A 77 2.71 4.32 -0.43
C LEU A 77 2.08 2.92 -0.34
N THR A 78 1.58 2.41 -1.46
CA THR A 78 1.08 1.03 -1.56
C THR A 78 2.22 0.05 -1.32
N LEU A 79 3.40 0.22 -1.92
CA LEU A 79 4.56 -0.63 -1.68
C LEU A 79 4.99 -0.63 -0.21
N ILE A 80 4.97 0.54 0.45
CA ILE A 80 5.22 0.66 1.88
C ILE A 80 4.19 -0.14 2.69
N ALA A 81 2.90 -0.01 2.36
CA ALA A 81 1.83 -0.73 3.02
C ALA A 81 1.90 -2.24 2.81
N VAL A 82 2.22 -2.70 1.59
CA VAL A 82 2.41 -4.12 1.25
C VAL A 82 3.61 -4.71 1.99
N ASN A 83 4.70 -3.95 2.13
CA ASN A 83 5.89 -4.35 2.89
C ASN A 83 5.66 -4.36 4.43
N CYS A 84 4.43 -4.13 4.89
CA CYS A 84 4.02 -4.31 6.29
C CYS A 84 3.42 -5.70 6.56
N ASP A 85 3.65 -6.68 5.68
CA ASP A 85 3.18 -8.07 5.80
C ASP A 85 3.68 -8.80 7.07
N LEU A 86 4.88 -8.49 7.55
CA LEU A 86 5.48 -9.09 8.74
C LEU A 86 5.38 -8.20 9.98
N SER A 87 5.29 -6.88 9.80
CA SER A 87 5.28 -5.88 10.87
C SER A 87 4.56 -4.61 10.43
N SER A 88 3.88 -3.94 11.36
CA SER A 88 3.25 -2.63 11.15
C SER A 88 4.23 -1.45 11.13
N SER A 89 5.53 -1.70 11.33
CA SER A 89 6.54 -0.64 11.49
C SER A 89 6.62 0.30 10.29
N GLY A 90 6.47 -0.20 9.06
CA GLY A 90 6.55 0.63 7.86
C GLY A 90 5.49 1.75 7.82
N LEU A 91 4.23 1.44 8.14
CA LEU A 91 3.15 2.43 8.18
C LEU A 91 3.29 3.41 9.36
N PHE A 92 3.82 2.96 10.51
CA PHE A 92 4.13 3.89 11.61
C PHE A 92 5.26 4.85 11.25
N VAL A 93 6.28 4.38 10.52
CA VAL A 93 7.34 5.25 10.00
C VAL A 93 6.76 6.23 8.98
N ALA A 94 5.87 5.79 8.08
CA ALA A 94 5.20 6.68 7.14
C ALA A 94 4.39 7.78 7.86
N ALA A 95 3.63 7.42 8.89
CA ALA A 95 2.89 8.38 9.72
C ALA A 95 3.83 9.32 10.50
N ALA A 96 4.96 8.83 10.99
CA ALA A 96 5.96 9.67 11.64
C ALA A 96 6.63 10.64 10.66
N CYS A 97 6.91 10.20 9.43
CA CYS A 97 7.46 11.04 8.36
C CYS A 97 6.46 12.08 7.85
N SER A 98 5.14 11.81 7.89
CA SER A 98 4.13 12.76 7.42
C SER A 98 4.01 14.01 8.28
N VAL A 99 4.39 13.95 9.56
CA VAL A 99 4.38 15.13 10.44
C VAL A 99 5.38 16.21 9.99
N PRO A 100 6.71 15.95 9.93
CA PRO A 100 7.65 16.96 9.48
C PRO A 100 7.37 17.36 8.03
N ILE A 101 7.08 16.41 7.13
CA ILE A 101 6.80 16.73 5.72
C ILE A 101 5.57 17.62 5.59
N GLY A 102 4.51 17.34 6.35
CA GLY A 102 3.32 18.17 6.39
C GLY A 102 3.58 19.58 6.92
N LEU A 103 4.45 19.73 7.92
CA LEU A 103 4.89 21.04 8.39
C LEU A 103 5.70 21.80 7.32
N LEU A 104 6.53 21.09 6.55
CA LEU A 104 7.24 21.71 5.43
C LEU A 104 6.29 22.08 4.27
N GLN A 105 5.26 21.28 3.99
CA GLN A 105 4.22 21.57 3.00
C GLN A 105 3.42 22.81 3.40
N TRP A 106 3.03 22.90 4.67
CA TRP A 106 2.35 24.08 5.21
C TRP A 106 3.20 25.35 5.10
N ARG A 107 4.53 25.24 5.16
CA ARG A 107 5.44 26.38 4.94
C ARG A 107 5.76 26.64 3.47
N GLY A 108 5.21 25.86 2.53
CA GLY A 108 5.51 25.98 1.11
C GLY A 108 6.98 25.73 0.76
N LEU A 109 7.68 24.92 1.58
CA LEU A 109 9.12 24.65 1.43
C LEU A 109 9.42 23.44 0.54
N LEU A 110 8.41 22.65 0.19
CA LEU A 110 8.56 21.43 -0.59
C LEU A 110 8.17 21.66 -2.05
N SER A 111 9.11 22.23 -2.81
CA SER A 111 9.04 22.28 -4.26
C SER A 111 9.95 21.21 -4.86
N ILE A 112 9.43 20.46 -5.83
CA ILE A 112 10.23 19.58 -6.68
C ILE A 112 10.55 20.36 -7.96
N PRO A 113 11.82 20.77 -8.18
CA PRO A 113 12.21 21.43 -9.42
C PRO A 113 11.88 20.55 -10.63
N GLY A 114 11.21 21.12 -11.64
CA GLY A 114 10.82 20.40 -12.87
C GLY A 114 9.45 19.70 -12.82
N LEU A 115 8.78 19.65 -11.66
CA LEU A 115 7.38 19.19 -11.56
C LEU A 115 6.38 20.34 -11.84
N PHE A 116 6.82 21.58 -11.61
CA PHE A 116 6.01 22.78 -11.83
C PHE A 116 6.46 23.45 -13.12
N THR A 117 5.54 23.57 -14.09
CA THR A 117 5.78 24.35 -15.31
C THR A 117 5.52 25.85 -15.13
N ILE A 118 4.85 26.22 -14.05
CA ILE A 118 4.51 27.60 -13.70
C ILE A 118 5.46 28.06 -12.57
N PRO A 119 5.97 29.31 -12.58
CA PRO A 119 6.71 29.85 -11.44
C PRO A 119 5.76 30.00 -10.24
N VAL A 120 5.86 29.08 -9.28
CA VAL A 120 5.02 29.07 -8.07
C VAL A 120 5.82 29.65 -6.90
N SER A 121 5.27 30.66 -6.21
CA SER A 121 5.91 31.22 -5.02
C SER A 121 5.75 30.28 -3.82
N ARG A 122 6.53 30.50 -2.75
CA ARG A 122 6.37 29.71 -1.51
C ARG A 122 4.98 29.86 -0.90
N GLU A 123 4.41 31.06 -0.98
CA GLU A 123 3.08 31.35 -0.45
C GLU A 123 1.99 30.61 -1.25
N ASP A 124 2.18 30.50 -2.57
CA ASP A 124 1.31 29.73 -3.44
C ASP A 124 1.36 28.23 -3.11
N LEU A 125 2.55 27.66 -2.90
CA LEU A 125 2.70 26.24 -2.49
C LEU A 125 2.11 25.96 -1.11
N ALA A 126 2.18 26.92 -0.19
CA ALA A 126 1.57 26.76 1.14
C ALA A 126 0.04 26.81 1.08
N THR A 127 -0.53 27.49 0.10
CA THR A 127 -1.96 27.84 0.08
C THR A 127 -2.87 26.62 0.19
N PRO A 128 -2.72 25.56 -0.63
CA PRO A 128 -3.53 24.35 -0.51
C PRO A 128 -3.44 23.69 0.88
N ALA A 129 -2.24 23.66 1.47
CA ALA A 129 -2.03 23.10 2.80
C ALA A 129 -2.69 23.93 3.91
N VAL A 130 -2.70 25.25 3.78
CA VAL A 130 -3.28 26.18 4.76
C VAL A 130 -4.79 26.00 4.86
N TRP A 131 -5.52 26.06 3.74
CA TRP A 131 -6.99 26.07 3.80
C TRP A 131 -7.59 24.67 4.00
N SER A 132 -6.96 23.64 3.45
CA SER A 132 -7.51 22.28 3.52
C SER A 132 -7.04 21.49 4.75
N LEU A 133 -5.91 21.90 5.34
CA LEU A 133 -5.20 21.15 6.38
C LEU A 133 -4.99 19.67 6.00
N HIS A 134 -4.86 19.38 4.70
CA HIS A 134 -4.67 18.02 4.19
C HIS A 134 -3.44 17.29 4.77
N PRO A 135 -2.32 17.93 5.19
CA PRO A 135 -1.23 17.19 5.80
C PRO A 135 -1.60 16.58 7.16
N LEU A 136 -2.48 17.25 7.92
CA LEU A 136 -3.01 16.73 9.18
C LEU A 136 -3.92 15.53 8.91
N ILE A 137 -4.82 15.62 7.92
CA ILE A 137 -5.71 14.52 7.51
C ILE A 137 -4.89 13.32 6.99
N THR A 138 -3.84 13.57 6.20
CA THR A 138 -2.93 12.54 5.70
C THR A 138 -2.27 11.78 6.86
N THR A 139 -1.81 12.52 7.87
CA THR A 139 -1.18 11.93 9.07
C THR A 139 -2.16 11.07 9.85
N THR A 140 -3.41 11.50 10.02
CA THR A 140 -4.42 10.69 10.74
C THR A 140 -4.83 9.45 9.95
N ILE A 141 -4.93 9.52 8.62
CA ILE A 141 -5.18 8.34 7.76
C ILE A 141 -4.05 7.32 7.92
N LEU A 142 -2.79 7.74 7.78
CA LEU A 142 -1.63 6.86 7.91
C LEU A 142 -1.55 6.22 9.29
N THR A 143 -1.85 7.01 10.34
CA THR A 143 -1.91 6.52 11.71
C THR A 143 -3.03 5.48 11.88
N GLY A 144 -4.23 5.75 11.35
CA GLY A 144 -5.35 4.81 11.36
C GLY A 144 -5.04 3.50 10.64
N SER A 145 -4.40 3.57 9.46
CA SER A 145 -3.93 2.40 8.71
C SER A 145 -2.84 1.62 9.47
N ALA A 146 -1.89 2.30 10.11
CA ALA A 146 -0.86 1.66 10.94
C ALA A 146 -1.48 0.88 12.11
N PHE A 147 -2.45 1.49 12.81
CA PHE A 147 -3.19 0.81 13.86
C PHE A 147 -4.01 -0.37 13.34
N ALA A 148 -4.64 -0.27 12.16
CA ALA A 148 -5.38 -1.37 11.56
C ALA A 148 -4.48 -2.59 11.29
N VAL A 149 -3.28 -2.37 10.74
CA VAL A 149 -2.30 -3.44 10.50
C VAL A 149 -1.78 -4.01 11.81
N TRP A 150 -1.44 -3.15 12.78
CA TRP A 150 -0.97 -3.58 14.10
C TRP A 150 -2.00 -4.46 14.83
N LEU A 151 -3.27 -4.04 14.86
CA LEU A 151 -4.38 -4.82 15.45
C LEU A 151 -4.62 -6.14 14.70
N THR A 152 -4.33 -6.19 13.40
CA THR A 152 -4.42 -7.41 12.60
C THR A 152 -3.33 -8.40 13.02
N HIS A 153 -2.08 -7.96 13.15
CA HIS A 153 -0.99 -8.81 13.64
C HIS A 153 -1.21 -9.27 15.09
N ARG A 154 -1.71 -8.39 15.96
CA ARG A 154 -2.01 -8.75 17.35
C ARG A 154 -3.06 -9.86 17.42
N ALA A 155 -4.11 -9.76 16.62
CA ALA A 155 -5.15 -10.79 16.57
C ALA A 155 -4.70 -12.10 15.91
N GLY A 156 -3.81 -12.02 14.91
CA GLY A 156 -3.14 -13.18 14.32
C GLY A 156 -2.30 -13.94 15.34
N ARG A 157 -1.44 -13.23 16.08
CA ARG A 157 -0.61 -13.79 17.17
C ARG A 157 -1.43 -14.44 18.29
N SER A 158 -2.58 -13.85 18.65
CA SER A 158 -3.47 -14.44 19.66
C SER A 158 -4.31 -15.62 19.14
N GLY A 159 -4.15 -16.04 17.88
CA GLY A 159 -4.94 -17.10 17.24
C GLY A 159 -6.42 -16.73 17.00
N LYS A 160 -6.85 -15.52 17.38
CA LYS A 160 -8.23 -15.03 17.22
C LYS A 160 -8.61 -14.94 15.74
N LEU A 161 -7.67 -14.56 14.89
CA LEU A 161 -7.90 -14.48 13.44
C LEU A 161 -8.13 -15.88 12.84
N ARG A 162 -7.32 -16.87 13.20
CA ARG A 162 -7.45 -18.27 12.74
C ARG A 162 -8.76 -18.91 13.23
N ARG A 163 -9.13 -18.69 14.51
CA ARG A 163 -10.43 -19.14 15.05
C ARG A 163 -11.62 -18.48 14.38
N SER A 164 -11.50 -17.19 14.03
CA SER A 164 -12.57 -16.47 13.32
C SER A 164 -12.80 -17.05 11.92
N LEU A 165 -11.74 -17.49 11.24
CA LEU A 165 -11.80 -17.95 9.84
C LEU A 165 -12.09 -19.46 9.69
N SER A 166 -11.74 -20.29 10.69
CA SER A 166 -11.90 -21.75 10.67
C SER A 166 -13.30 -22.26 11.04
N SER A 167 -14.20 -21.41 11.56
CA SER A 167 -15.55 -21.83 11.95
C SER A 167 -16.46 -21.94 10.72
N LYS A 168 -16.82 -23.17 10.36
CA LYS A 168 -17.66 -23.58 9.21
C LYS A 168 -19.04 -22.89 9.16
N GLU A 169 -19.51 -22.28 10.25
CA GLU A 169 -20.85 -21.68 10.38
C GLU A 169 -20.94 -20.18 10.03
N ARG A 170 -19.85 -19.50 9.60
CA ARG A 170 -19.80 -18.02 9.62
C ARG A 170 -19.59 -17.26 8.29
N PRO A 171 -19.92 -17.77 7.09
CA PRO A 171 -19.89 -16.92 5.90
C PRO A 171 -20.87 -15.74 6.03
N SER A 172 -22.04 -15.96 6.64
CA SER A 172 -23.07 -14.92 6.87
C SER A 172 -22.60 -13.82 7.84
N MET A 173 -21.95 -14.18 8.95
CA MET A 173 -21.45 -13.21 9.94
C MET A 173 -20.30 -12.35 9.37
N HIS A 174 -19.41 -12.93 8.55
CA HIS A 174 -18.37 -12.15 7.87
C HIS A 174 -18.97 -11.20 6.83
N GLN A 175 -19.98 -11.64 6.08
CA GLN A 175 -20.71 -10.79 5.14
C GLN A 175 -21.44 -9.66 5.88
N TRP A 176 -22.07 -9.94 7.01
CA TRP A 176 -22.76 -8.94 7.83
C TRP A 176 -21.81 -7.88 8.39
N ILE A 177 -20.63 -8.27 8.91
CA ILE A 177 -19.61 -7.31 9.36
C ILE A 177 -19.11 -6.45 8.18
N ARG A 178 -18.91 -7.05 6.99
CA ARG A 178 -18.51 -6.29 5.80
C ARG A 178 -19.58 -5.29 5.40
N ALA A 179 -20.84 -5.70 5.43
CA ALA A 179 -21.99 -4.84 5.14
C ALA A 179 -22.09 -3.71 6.17
N LEU A 180 -22.04 -4.00 7.47
CA LEU A 180 -22.10 -3.00 8.54
C LEU A 180 -21.00 -1.96 8.41
N VAL A 181 -19.75 -2.39 8.20
CA VAL A 181 -18.64 -1.46 7.99
C VAL A 181 -18.88 -0.60 6.75
N ALA A 182 -19.33 -1.18 5.64
CA ALA A 182 -19.65 -0.41 4.43
C ALA A 182 -20.78 0.61 4.69
N THR A 183 -21.86 0.20 5.37
CA THR A 183 -22.99 1.06 5.72
C THR A 183 -22.59 2.23 6.59
N CYS A 184 -21.57 2.10 7.46
CA CYS A 184 -21.05 3.22 8.25
C CYS A 184 -20.01 4.06 7.48
N VAL A 185 -19.12 3.42 6.71
CA VAL A 185 -18.02 4.09 6.02
C VAL A 185 -18.53 4.96 4.86
N VAL A 186 -19.45 4.46 4.04
CA VAL A 186 -19.98 5.18 2.88
C VAL A 186 -20.56 6.56 3.25
N PRO A 187 -21.52 6.69 4.18
CA PRO A 187 -22.08 8.00 4.52
C PRO A 187 -21.04 8.91 5.17
N MET A 188 -20.12 8.37 5.97
CA MET A 188 -19.04 9.17 6.57
C MET A 188 -18.09 9.73 5.51
N THR A 189 -17.72 8.92 4.52
CA THR A 189 -16.88 9.39 3.40
C THR A 189 -17.61 10.41 2.53
N VAL A 190 -18.89 10.19 2.23
CA VAL A 190 -19.71 11.17 1.50
C VAL A 190 -19.81 12.48 2.27
N LEU A 191 -20.03 12.43 3.58
CA LEU A 191 -20.05 13.62 4.43
C LEU A 191 -18.71 14.36 4.39
N VAL A 192 -17.59 13.66 4.53
CA VAL A 192 -16.24 14.26 4.42
C VAL A 192 -16.02 14.88 3.04
N PHE A 193 -16.46 14.22 1.97
CA PHE A 193 -16.37 14.75 0.61
C PHE A 193 -17.06 16.12 0.49
N PHE A 194 -18.29 16.24 1.02
CA PHE A 194 -19.01 17.52 1.02
C PHE A 194 -18.39 18.57 1.95
N VAL A 195 -17.90 18.16 3.12
CA VAL A 195 -17.21 19.08 4.05
C VAL A 195 -15.94 19.64 3.41
N LEU A 196 -15.16 18.82 2.69
CA LEU A 196 -13.96 19.29 1.97
C LEU A 196 -14.30 20.28 0.85
N ILE A 197 -15.42 20.10 0.14
CA ILE A 197 -15.91 21.08 -0.83
C ILE A 197 -16.31 22.37 -0.13
N HIS A 198 -17.03 22.27 1.00
CA HIS A 198 -17.47 23.44 1.76
C HIS A 198 -16.30 24.26 2.32
N MET A 199 -15.23 23.57 2.75
CA MET A 199 -14.00 24.22 3.22
C MET A 199 -13.20 24.90 2.10
N ALA A 200 -13.46 24.59 0.82
CA ALA A 200 -12.70 25.16 -0.27
C ALA A 200 -13.02 26.65 -0.49
N PRO A 201 -12.01 27.49 -0.80
CA PRO A 201 -12.24 28.86 -1.23
C PRO A 201 -13.19 28.91 -2.43
N ALA A 202 -14.16 29.81 -2.39
CA ALA A 202 -15.16 29.96 -3.46
C ALA A 202 -14.81 31.07 -4.45
N ASP A 203 -14.05 32.07 -4.00
CA ASP A 203 -13.67 33.25 -4.77
C ASP A 203 -12.25 33.13 -5.30
N ALA A 204 -12.12 33.05 -6.63
CA ALA A 204 -10.84 33.04 -7.34
C ALA A 204 -10.47 34.38 -8.01
N THR A 205 -11.23 35.47 -7.76
CA THR A 205 -11.01 36.77 -8.43
C THR A 205 -9.59 37.32 -8.27
N ARG A 206 -8.98 37.09 -7.11
CA ARG A 206 -7.65 37.64 -6.76
C ARG A 206 -6.50 36.80 -7.29
N VAL A 207 -6.75 35.60 -7.81
CA VAL A 207 -5.70 34.68 -8.25
C VAL A 207 -4.88 35.26 -9.40
N ALA A 208 -5.54 35.99 -10.31
CA ALA A 208 -4.87 36.64 -11.44
C ALA A 208 -3.86 37.73 -11.01
N ALA A 209 -4.08 38.38 -9.86
CA ALA A 209 -3.25 39.49 -9.39
C ALA A 209 -2.22 39.07 -8.33
N GLN A 210 -2.53 38.08 -7.49
CA GLN A 210 -1.73 37.72 -6.31
C GLN A 210 -1.19 36.29 -6.35
N GLY A 211 -1.53 35.50 -7.37
CA GLY A 211 -1.25 34.06 -7.37
C GLY A 211 -2.24 33.28 -6.51
N MET A 212 -1.90 32.02 -6.20
CA MET A 212 -2.74 31.14 -5.39
C MET A 212 -2.99 31.71 -4.00
N SER A 213 -2.02 32.42 -3.41
CA SER A 213 -2.15 33.08 -2.11
C SER A 213 -3.35 34.05 -2.04
N GLY A 214 -3.77 34.59 -3.19
CA GLY A 214 -4.98 35.41 -3.31
C GLY A 214 -6.27 34.70 -2.88
N LEU A 215 -6.32 33.36 -2.93
CA LEU A 215 -7.45 32.56 -2.45
C LEU A 215 -7.66 32.65 -0.93
N LEU A 216 -6.61 32.98 -0.18
CA LEU A 216 -6.69 33.08 1.27
C LEU A 216 -7.20 34.46 1.73
N VAL A 217 -7.21 35.46 0.85
CA VAL A 217 -7.56 36.82 1.23
C VAL A 217 -9.08 36.95 1.41
N GLY A 218 -9.52 36.92 2.66
CA GLY A 218 -10.93 36.94 3.04
C GLY A 218 -11.53 35.54 3.24
N HIS A 219 -10.76 34.48 3.01
CA HIS A 219 -11.16 33.11 3.32
C HIS A 219 -10.73 32.75 4.74
N GLN A 220 -11.68 32.24 5.54
CA GLN A 220 -11.38 31.72 6.87
C GLN A 220 -11.33 30.20 6.83
N THR A 221 -10.18 29.64 7.22
CA THR A 221 -10.02 28.20 7.35
C THR A 221 -10.78 27.71 8.57
N ASP A 222 -11.78 26.86 8.35
CA ASP A 222 -12.51 26.21 9.43
C ASP A 222 -11.75 24.98 9.96
N VAL A 223 -10.97 25.22 11.00
CA VAL A 223 -10.16 24.19 11.67
C VAL A 223 -11.02 23.07 12.26
N ALA A 224 -12.25 23.36 12.69
CA ALA A 224 -13.13 22.35 13.28
C ALA A 224 -13.56 21.33 12.22
N PHE A 225 -13.92 21.78 11.02
CA PHE A 225 -14.22 20.89 9.90
C PHE A 225 -13.01 20.08 9.44
N ALA A 226 -11.81 20.67 9.45
CA ALA A 226 -10.58 19.94 9.15
C ALA A 226 -10.33 18.80 10.14
N ILE A 227 -10.45 19.07 11.45
CA ILE A 227 -10.29 18.07 12.51
C ILE A 227 -11.36 16.98 12.35
N PHE A 228 -12.60 17.35 12.06
CA PHE A 228 -13.67 16.41 11.78
C PHE A 228 -13.31 15.47 10.61
N CYS A 229 -12.84 16.02 9.50
CA CYS A 229 -12.40 15.22 8.34
C CYS A 229 -11.24 14.28 8.70
N ALA A 230 -10.26 14.80 9.45
CA ALA A 230 -9.08 14.06 9.87
C ALA A 230 -9.42 12.85 10.77
N VAL A 231 -10.26 13.07 11.79
CA VAL A 231 -10.72 12.02 12.69
C VAL A 231 -11.57 11.01 11.91
N THR A 232 -12.49 11.48 11.09
CA THR A 232 -13.40 10.61 10.33
C THR A 232 -12.63 9.72 9.36
N LEU A 233 -11.72 10.27 8.54
CA LEU A 233 -10.93 9.46 7.60
C LEU A 233 -9.90 8.57 8.31
N GLY A 234 -9.33 9.00 9.44
CA GLY A 234 -8.49 8.16 10.28
C GLY A 234 -9.26 6.95 10.86
N LEU A 235 -10.50 7.16 11.29
CA LEU A 235 -11.39 6.07 11.74
C LEU A 235 -11.79 5.16 10.59
N VAL A 236 -12.11 5.71 9.41
CA VAL A 236 -12.38 4.91 8.20
C VAL A 236 -11.16 4.04 7.88
N ALA A 237 -9.95 4.58 7.90
CA ALA A 237 -8.72 3.80 7.71
C ALA A 237 -8.59 2.66 8.74
N LEU A 238 -8.90 2.95 10.01
CA LEU A 238 -8.88 1.96 11.09
C LEU A 238 -9.87 0.80 10.84
N THR A 239 -11.04 1.09 10.24
CA THR A 239 -12.04 0.05 9.97
C THR A 239 -11.57 -1.03 8.99
N ALA A 240 -10.48 -0.78 8.25
CA ALA A 240 -9.82 -1.77 7.40
C ALA A 240 -9.45 -3.03 8.18
N ARG A 241 -9.27 -2.93 9.51
CA ARG A 241 -9.08 -4.07 10.41
C ARG A 241 -10.20 -5.11 10.32
N TRP A 242 -11.45 -4.70 10.14
CA TRP A 242 -12.61 -5.61 10.08
C TRP A 242 -13.02 -5.88 8.64
N SER A 243 -13.17 -4.84 7.83
CA SER A 243 -13.54 -4.96 6.41
C SER A 243 -12.63 -4.11 5.55
N LEU A 244 -11.95 -4.73 4.59
CA LEU A 244 -11.15 -3.98 3.60
C LEU A 244 -12.05 -3.29 2.57
N PHE A 245 -13.23 -3.85 2.30
CA PHE A 245 -14.13 -3.35 1.25
C PHE A 245 -14.57 -1.91 1.49
N GLY A 246 -14.95 -1.54 2.72
CA GLY A 246 -15.41 -0.19 3.06
C GLY A 246 -14.35 0.88 2.77
N PRO A 247 -13.15 0.82 3.38
CA PRO A 247 -12.10 1.80 3.14
C PRO A 247 -11.58 1.84 1.71
N GLN A 248 -11.56 0.71 0.99
CA GLN A 248 -11.18 0.68 -0.42
C GLN A 248 -12.25 1.32 -1.31
N LEU A 249 -13.53 1.07 -1.04
CA LEU A 249 -14.64 1.74 -1.72
C LEU A 249 -14.61 3.25 -1.45
N ALA A 250 -14.38 3.66 -0.20
CA ALA A 250 -14.22 5.05 0.19
C ALA A 250 -13.04 5.74 -0.52
N GLY A 251 -11.85 5.15 -0.44
CA GLY A 251 -10.65 5.71 -1.05
C GLY A 251 -10.77 5.82 -2.56
N TRP A 252 -11.07 4.72 -3.25
CA TRP A 252 -11.05 4.68 -4.72
C TRP A 252 -12.35 5.16 -5.36
N ALA A 253 -13.50 4.60 -4.99
CA ALA A 253 -14.75 4.84 -5.72
C ALA A 253 -15.44 6.15 -5.31
N LEU A 254 -15.35 6.54 -4.04
CA LEU A 254 -16.02 7.74 -3.55
C LEU A 254 -15.14 8.99 -3.58
N MET A 255 -13.82 8.86 -3.40
CA MET A 255 -12.91 10.00 -3.35
C MET A 255 -12.06 10.11 -4.62
N THR A 256 -11.20 9.12 -4.91
CA THR A 256 -10.24 9.22 -6.00
C THR A 256 -10.90 9.26 -7.37
N LEU A 257 -11.71 8.29 -7.77
CA LEU A 257 -12.28 8.24 -9.13
C LEU A 257 -13.12 9.48 -9.47
N PRO A 258 -14.03 9.97 -8.58
CA PRO A 258 -14.79 11.18 -8.87
C PRO A 258 -13.89 12.41 -9.03
N ALA A 259 -12.91 12.59 -8.14
CA ALA A 259 -12.12 13.81 -8.08
C ALA A 259 -10.90 13.83 -9.02
N TYR A 260 -10.32 12.67 -9.30
CA TYR A 260 -9.12 12.50 -10.11
C TYR A 260 -9.41 12.16 -11.58
N LEU A 261 -10.53 11.50 -11.86
CA LEU A 261 -10.88 11.05 -13.21
C LEU A 261 -12.13 11.76 -13.75
N PHE A 262 -13.27 11.61 -13.07
CA PHE A 262 -14.54 12.07 -13.63
C PHE A 262 -14.65 13.59 -13.69
N LEU A 263 -14.27 14.31 -12.62
CA LEU A 263 -14.31 15.77 -12.61
C LEU A 263 -13.37 16.39 -13.65
N PRO A 264 -12.08 15.99 -13.78
CA PRO A 264 -11.20 16.51 -14.82
C PRO A 264 -11.67 16.20 -16.25
N VAL A 265 -12.15 14.98 -16.50
CA VAL A 265 -12.71 14.60 -17.81
C VAL A 265 -13.96 15.43 -18.12
N TRP A 266 -14.85 15.59 -17.15
CA TRP A 266 -16.07 16.38 -17.30
C TRP A 266 -15.77 17.87 -17.55
N ALA A 267 -14.83 18.44 -16.81
CA ALA A 267 -14.38 19.82 -17.00
C ALA A 267 -13.83 20.02 -18.43
N THR A 268 -13.03 19.07 -18.91
CA THR A 268 -12.48 19.08 -20.28
C THR A 268 -13.57 18.99 -21.34
N LEU A 269 -14.54 18.06 -21.18
CA LEU A 269 -15.64 17.87 -22.12
C LEU A 269 -16.61 19.07 -22.17
N SER A 270 -16.85 19.71 -21.03
CA SER A 270 -17.77 20.85 -20.92
C SER A 270 -17.11 22.20 -21.16
N GLY A 271 -15.78 22.25 -21.33
CA GLY A 271 -15.02 23.49 -21.41
C GLY A 271 -15.12 24.35 -20.15
N ARG A 272 -15.55 23.77 -19.01
CA ARG A 272 -15.70 24.48 -17.75
C ARG A 272 -14.35 24.54 -17.04
N VAL A 273 -13.90 25.75 -16.77
CA VAL A 273 -12.70 26.05 -16.00
C VAL A 273 -13.05 27.01 -14.87
N VAL A 274 -12.18 27.06 -13.86
CA VAL A 274 -12.34 28.01 -12.76
C VAL A 274 -12.33 29.42 -13.34
N ALA A 275 -13.43 30.12 -13.16
CA ALA A 275 -13.60 31.49 -13.60
C ALA A 275 -13.42 32.44 -12.41
N PRO A 276 -12.94 33.67 -12.64
CA PRO A 276 -12.95 34.72 -11.62
C PRO A 276 -14.38 34.95 -11.11
N GLY A 277 -14.57 34.82 -9.79
CA GLY A 277 -15.86 35.03 -9.13
C GLY A 277 -16.12 34.01 -8.02
N ASP A 278 -17.11 34.33 -7.19
CA ASP A 278 -17.63 33.41 -6.17
C ASP A 278 -18.58 32.40 -6.81
N THR A 279 -18.15 31.14 -6.92
CA THR A 279 -18.98 30.07 -7.44
C THR A 279 -18.74 28.74 -6.73
N THR A 280 -19.81 27.94 -6.60
CA THR A 280 -19.72 26.56 -6.10
C THR A 280 -18.89 25.67 -7.04
N THR A 281 -18.85 25.99 -8.33
CA THR A 281 -17.99 25.30 -9.31
C THR A 281 -16.51 25.50 -9.02
N THR A 282 -16.11 26.70 -8.57
CA THR A 282 -14.74 26.98 -8.12
C THR A 282 -14.40 26.14 -6.89
N GLN A 283 -15.29 26.09 -5.89
CA GLN A 283 -15.09 25.27 -4.69
C GLN A 283 -14.88 23.79 -5.02
N VAL A 284 -15.76 23.21 -5.86
CA VAL A 284 -15.65 21.80 -6.28
C VAL A 284 -14.32 21.55 -7.00
N SER A 285 -13.92 22.47 -7.88
CA SER A 285 -12.69 22.33 -8.66
C SER A 285 -11.43 22.41 -7.78
N LEU A 286 -11.41 23.34 -6.82
CA LEU A 286 -10.29 23.50 -5.88
C LEU A 286 -10.23 22.37 -4.84
N ALA A 287 -11.37 21.79 -4.45
CA ALA A 287 -11.41 20.64 -3.54
C ALA A 287 -11.00 19.32 -4.20
N ALA A 288 -11.27 19.16 -5.51
CA ALA A 288 -11.01 17.93 -6.24
C ALA A 288 -9.57 17.36 -6.06
N PRO A 289 -8.47 18.10 -6.26
CA PRO A 289 -7.13 17.55 -6.10
C PRO A 289 -6.84 17.05 -4.68
N ILE A 290 -7.36 17.73 -3.66
CA ILE A 290 -7.21 17.33 -2.25
C ILE A 290 -8.03 16.08 -1.95
N ILE A 291 -9.26 16.01 -2.42
CA ILE A 291 -10.10 14.81 -2.26
C ILE A 291 -9.44 13.61 -2.94
N ALA A 292 -8.91 13.80 -4.15
CA ALA A 292 -8.17 12.76 -4.88
C ALA A 292 -6.95 12.28 -4.09
N LEU A 293 -6.15 13.21 -3.56
CA LEU A 293 -4.98 12.94 -2.72
C LEU A 293 -5.35 12.08 -1.52
N LEU A 294 -6.32 12.53 -0.73
CA LEU A 294 -6.75 11.85 0.50
C LEU A 294 -7.35 10.47 0.20
N GLY A 295 -8.11 10.35 -0.89
CA GLY A 295 -8.63 9.08 -1.39
C GLY A 295 -7.52 8.10 -1.74
N MET A 296 -6.47 8.57 -2.43
CA MET A 296 -5.31 7.75 -2.77
C MET A 296 -4.51 7.33 -1.54
N VAL A 297 -4.31 8.23 -0.57
CA VAL A 297 -3.64 7.91 0.70
C VAL A 297 -4.43 6.84 1.46
N LEU A 298 -5.75 6.98 1.54
CA LEU A 298 -6.64 6.04 2.21
C LEU A 298 -6.63 4.66 1.52
N GLY A 299 -6.83 4.63 0.21
CA GLY A 299 -6.83 3.41 -0.58
C GLY A 299 -5.49 2.68 -0.53
N SER A 300 -4.39 3.40 -0.72
CA SER A 300 -3.03 2.84 -0.76
C SER A 300 -2.58 2.30 0.60
N SER A 301 -2.79 3.07 1.67
CA SER A 301 -2.30 2.70 3.01
C SER A 301 -3.10 1.54 3.64
N THR A 302 -4.38 1.41 3.34
CA THR A 302 -5.22 0.35 3.91
C THR A 302 -5.00 -1.03 3.27
N LEU A 303 -4.38 -1.09 2.08
CA LEU A 303 -4.00 -2.35 1.42
C LEU A 303 -3.03 -3.21 2.24
N GLY A 304 -2.24 -2.60 3.14
CA GLY A 304 -1.34 -3.35 4.03
C GLY A 304 -2.08 -4.37 4.91
N VAL A 305 -3.35 -4.08 5.26
CA VAL A 305 -4.16 -5.00 6.06
C VAL A 305 -4.47 -6.29 5.30
N HIS A 306 -4.64 -6.23 3.98
CA HIS A 306 -4.87 -7.42 3.15
C HIS A 306 -3.71 -8.42 3.26
N TRP A 307 -2.49 -7.92 3.07
CA TRP A 307 -1.27 -8.72 3.13
C TRP A 307 -0.99 -9.23 4.54
N ALA A 308 -1.21 -8.38 5.55
CA ALA A 308 -1.10 -8.79 6.95
C ALA A 308 -2.07 -9.94 7.30
N ARG A 309 -3.28 -9.97 6.72
CA ARG A 309 -4.23 -11.08 6.92
C ARG A 309 -3.79 -12.36 6.22
N ARG A 310 -3.32 -12.27 4.96
CA ARG A 310 -2.89 -13.43 4.16
C ARG A 310 -1.85 -14.29 4.88
N LYS A 311 -0.92 -13.66 5.60
CA LYS A 311 0.10 -14.36 6.38
C LYS A 311 -0.45 -15.33 7.43
N TRP A 312 -1.60 -15.03 8.02
CA TRP A 312 -2.18 -15.82 9.11
C TRP A 312 -3.27 -16.78 8.64
N LEU A 313 -3.58 -16.80 7.34
CA LEU A 313 -4.43 -17.82 6.75
C LEU A 313 -3.63 -19.14 6.71
N PRO A 314 -4.25 -20.30 6.99
CA PRO A 314 -3.64 -21.55 6.61
C PRO A 314 -3.38 -21.50 5.10
N VAL A 315 -2.17 -21.90 4.70
CA VAL A 315 -1.92 -22.27 3.31
C VAL A 315 -2.83 -23.46 3.08
N ASP A 316 -3.75 -23.39 2.11
CA ASP A 316 -4.46 -24.59 1.68
C ASP A 316 -3.36 -25.60 1.30
N GLU A 317 -3.22 -26.67 2.09
CA GLU A 317 -2.45 -27.83 1.68
C GLU A 317 -3.01 -28.24 0.32
N ASP A 318 -2.12 -28.40 -0.67
CA ASP A 318 -2.50 -28.79 -2.03
C ASP A 318 -3.53 -29.94 -1.98
N PRO A 319 -4.59 -29.93 -2.80
CA PRO A 319 -5.56 -31.03 -2.87
C PRO A 319 -4.97 -32.32 -3.49
N ALA A 320 -3.65 -32.51 -3.41
CA ALA A 320 -2.94 -33.66 -3.94
C ALA A 320 -2.86 -34.85 -2.96
N GLU A 321 -3.27 -34.69 -1.70
CA GLU A 321 -3.16 -35.75 -0.68
C GLU A 321 -4.48 -36.50 -0.38
N ASP A 322 -5.58 -36.17 -1.07
CA ASP A 322 -6.89 -36.85 -0.97
C ASP A 322 -7.35 -37.44 -2.32
N ALA A 323 -6.42 -37.80 -3.22
CA ALA A 323 -6.76 -38.64 -4.35
C ALA A 323 -7.04 -40.07 -3.84
N PRO A 324 -8.24 -40.65 -4.07
CA PRO A 324 -8.47 -42.05 -3.73
C PRO A 324 -7.45 -42.91 -4.47
N ALA A 325 -6.75 -43.78 -3.74
CA ALA A 325 -5.79 -44.71 -4.29
C ALA A 325 -6.41 -45.44 -5.50
N PRO A 326 -5.71 -45.52 -6.66
CA PRO A 326 -6.22 -46.27 -7.79
C PRO A 326 -6.42 -47.74 -7.37
N PRO A 327 -7.55 -48.36 -7.76
CA PRO A 327 -7.85 -49.73 -7.36
C PRO A 327 -6.93 -50.68 -8.13
N PHE A 328 -6.15 -51.47 -7.38
CA PHE A 328 -5.55 -52.73 -7.78
C PHE A 328 -4.84 -52.76 -9.15
N GLU A 329 -3.51 -52.70 -9.16
CA GLU A 329 -2.72 -53.52 -10.08
C GLU A 329 -1.78 -54.41 -9.26
N SER A 330 -1.94 -55.70 -9.52
CA SER A 330 -1.24 -56.85 -8.94
C SER A 330 0.26 -56.79 -9.21
N GLU A 331 1.00 -57.35 -8.26
CA GLU A 331 2.42 -57.67 -8.30
C GLU A 331 2.88 -58.16 -9.68
N GLU A 332 3.91 -57.50 -10.23
CA GLU A 332 4.94 -58.19 -10.99
C GLU A 332 6.33 -57.67 -10.60
N GLU A 333 7.16 -58.64 -10.31
CA GLU A 333 8.45 -58.59 -9.63
C GLU A 333 9.57 -58.23 -10.62
N ALA A 334 10.44 -57.29 -10.26
CA ALA A 334 11.77 -57.17 -10.87
C ALA A 334 12.77 -56.61 -9.86
N VAL A 335 13.35 -57.54 -9.10
CA VAL A 335 14.60 -57.40 -8.37
C VAL A 335 15.70 -56.93 -9.32
N PHE A 336 16.43 -55.85 -8.99
CA PHE A 336 17.88 -55.82 -9.23
C PHE A 336 18.60 -54.85 -8.28
N VAL A 337 19.57 -55.44 -7.58
CA VAL A 337 20.54 -54.87 -6.64
C VAL A 337 21.60 -54.10 -7.43
N GLY A 338 22.12 -52.98 -6.89
CA GLY A 338 23.28 -52.32 -7.53
C GLY A 338 23.79 -51.08 -6.82
N GLU A 339 24.67 -51.31 -5.85
CA GLU A 339 25.45 -50.37 -5.05
C GLU A 339 26.47 -49.57 -5.87
N ALA A 340 26.87 -48.40 -5.35
CA ALA A 340 27.72 -47.39 -5.99
C ALA A 340 29.16 -47.85 -6.31
N PRO A 341 29.85 -47.28 -7.32
CA PRO A 341 31.27 -47.56 -7.55
C PRO A 341 32.17 -46.53 -6.84
N PRO A 342 33.30 -46.95 -6.22
CA PRO A 342 34.37 -46.05 -5.83
C PRO A 342 35.46 -45.93 -6.91
N GLN A 343 36.16 -44.80 -6.85
CA GLN A 343 37.31 -44.40 -7.66
C GLN A 343 38.56 -45.29 -7.43
N GLY A 344 39.36 -45.53 -8.48
CA GLY A 344 40.81 -45.78 -8.32
C GLY A 344 41.50 -46.79 -9.26
N ALA A 345 41.96 -46.29 -10.43
CA ALA A 345 43.23 -46.63 -11.11
C ALA A 345 43.40 -48.04 -11.79
N PRO A 346 44.45 -48.27 -12.64
CA PRO A 346 44.26 -48.49 -14.09
C PRO A 346 44.94 -49.76 -14.67
N VAL A 347 44.90 -49.87 -16.02
CA VAL A 347 45.76 -50.68 -16.92
C VAL A 347 45.27 -52.09 -17.28
N GLY A 348 45.14 -52.36 -18.58
CA GLY A 348 44.99 -53.71 -19.12
C GLY A 348 44.36 -53.81 -20.51
N GLU A 349 45.10 -53.36 -21.53
CA GLU A 349 45.04 -53.79 -22.95
C GLU A 349 44.92 -55.36 -23.01
N VAL A 350 44.30 -56.07 -23.96
CA VAL A 350 44.57 -56.14 -25.40
C VAL A 350 43.52 -57.08 -26.09
N ILE A 351 43.35 -56.87 -27.41
CA ILE A 351 42.98 -57.77 -28.55
C ILE A 351 41.50 -57.94 -28.98
N ALA A 352 41.29 -57.47 -30.23
CA ALA A 352 40.22 -57.76 -31.18
C ALA A 352 40.16 -59.27 -31.56
N VAL A 353 39.17 -59.76 -32.33
CA VAL A 353 39.26 -59.85 -33.80
C VAL A 353 37.98 -60.52 -34.35
N ALA A 354 37.56 -59.98 -35.50
CA ALA A 354 36.78 -60.52 -36.64
C ALA A 354 35.36 -61.04 -36.42
N GLU A 355 34.35 -60.49 -37.09
CA GLU A 355 34.03 -60.38 -38.54
C GLU A 355 33.31 -61.61 -39.11
N ASP A 356 32.28 -61.28 -39.90
CA ASP A 356 31.49 -62.08 -40.83
C ASP A 356 30.59 -63.18 -40.23
N GLY A 357 29.31 -63.30 -40.61
CA GLY A 357 28.66 -62.86 -41.84
C GLY A 357 27.89 -64.04 -42.40
N GLY A 358 26.60 -63.87 -42.70
CA GLY A 358 25.81 -64.85 -43.46
C GLY A 358 24.51 -65.31 -42.82
N GLU A 359 23.42 -64.60 -43.12
CA GLU A 359 22.11 -65.19 -43.46
C GLU A 359 22.25 -66.16 -44.67
N PRO A 360 21.22 -66.93 -45.13
CA PRO A 360 19.77 -66.83 -44.86
C PRO A 360 19.02 -68.17 -44.69
N SER A 361 17.79 -68.11 -44.17
CA SER A 361 16.54 -68.62 -44.80
C SER A 361 15.38 -68.60 -43.81
#